data_AF-R5W7K0-F1
#
_entry.id   AF-R5W7K0-F1
#
_cell.length_a   1.000
_cell.length_b   1.000
_cell.length_c   1.000
_cell.angle_alpha   90.00
_cell.angle_beta   90.00
_cell.angle_gamma   90.00
#
_symmetry.space_group_name_H-M   'P 1'
#
loop_
_entity.id
_entity.type
_entity.pdbx_description
1 polymer ?
#
loop_
_entity_poly.entity_id
_entity_poly.type
_entity_poly.pdbx_seq_one_letter_code
_entity_poly.pdbx_strand_id
1 'polypeptide(L)'
;MVQTIEFTEKSIHYDRRFKVADFAIKNNVDAVSHGTCAMAVDVGAKCIVVNSLSGRTARMVSRFRCPVDIIGMTHSEKGWRKLNLSWGVTPVLCKKYDSIEAMFADDLKQAKEVFPLKEGDNVVLTGGLLDGSSGTTNMIKVERIDG
;
A
#
# COMPACT_ATOMS: atom_id res chain seq x y z
N MET A 1 -18.85 1.36 -17.53
CA MET A 1 -17.59 0.62 -17.31
C MET A 1 -17.29 0.46 -15.81
N VAL A 2 -17.27 1.54 -15.01
CA VAL A 2 -17.02 1.48 -13.55
C VAL A 2 -17.98 0.51 -12.82
N GLN A 3 -19.30 0.65 -13.02
CA GLN A 3 -20.30 -0.22 -12.37
C GLN A 3 -20.12 -1.72 -12.67
N THR A 4 -19.66 -2.07 -13.87
CA THR A 4 -19.40 -3.46 -14.27
C THR A 4 -18.19 -4.03 -13.52
N ILE A 5 -17.15 -3.21 -13.33
CA ILE A 5 -15.95 -3.57 -12.56
C ILE A 5 -16.33 -3.78 -11.09
N GLU A 6 -17.01 -2.81 -10.48
CA GLU A 6 -17.43 -2.90 -9.07
C GLU A 6 -18.32 -4.12 -8.79
N PHE A 7 -19.26 -4.42 -9.69
CA PHE A 7 -20.12 -5.59 -9.56
C PHE A 7 -19.32 -6.89 -9.64
N THR A 8 -18.38 -6.98 -10.58
CA THR A 8 -17.53 -8.16 -10.75
C THR A 8 -16.59 -8.33 -9.57
N GLU A 9 -15.96 -7.26 -9.09
CA GLU A 9 -15.02 -7.31 -7.96
C GLU A 9 -15.69 -7.75 -6.66
N LYS A 10 -16.96 -7.40 -6.43
CA LYS A 10 -17.75 -7.92 -5.30
C LYS A 10 -17.94 -9.43 -5.32
N SER A 11 -17.90 -10.06 -6.49
CA SER A 11 -18.02 -11.52 -6.63
C SER A 11 -16.68 -12.26 -6.45
N ILE A 12 -15.56 -11.53 -6.38
CA ILE A 12 -14.22 -12.13 -6.22
C ILE A 12 -13.86 -12.14 -4.73
N HIS A 13 -13.69 -13.35 -4.18
CA HIS A 13 -13.18 -13.55 -2.82
C HIS A 13 -11.67 -13.33 -2.77
N TYR A 14 -11.24 -12.06 -2.78
CA TYR A 14 -9.82 -11.68 -2.78
C TYR A 14 -9.08 -12.13 -1.52
N ASP A 15 -9.77 -12.21 -0.38
CA ASP A 15 -9.26 -12.76 0.87
C ASP A 15 -8.88 -14.25 0.72
N ARG A 16 -9.78 -15.06 0.14
CA ARG A 16 -9.54 -16.47 -0.11
C ARG A 16 -8.44 -16.64 -1.13
N ARG A 17 -8.50 -15.87 -2.22
CA ARG A 17 -7.52 -15.91 -3.32
C ARG A 17 -6.13 -15.59 -2.82
N PHE A 18 -5.98 -14.57 -1.96
CA PHE A 18 -4.70 -14.22 -1.36
C PHE A 18 -4.17 -15.37 -0.48
N LYS A 19 -5.01 -15.96 0.38
CA LYS A 19 -4.62 -17.04 1.29
C LYS A 19 -4.22 -18.35 0.59
N VAL A 20 -4.82 -18.66 -0.56
CA VAL A 20 -4.57 -19.91 -1.29
C VAL A 20 -3.65 -19.75 -2.51
N ALA A 21 -3.23 -18.53 -2.81
CA ALA A 21 -2.33 -18.28 -3.93
C ALA A 21 -0.97 -18.94 -3.66
N ASP A 22 -0.53 -19.77 -4.60
CA ASP A 22 0.85 -20.23 -4.62
C ASP A 22 1.75 -19.12 -5.19
N PHE A 23 2.72 -18.67 -4.41
CA PHE A 23 3.69 -17.67 -4.84
C PHE A 23 5.08 -17.99 -4.29
N ALA A 24 6.09 -17.77 -5.12
CA ALA A 24 7.49 -17.89 -4.72
C ALA A 24 8.06 -16.51 -4.41
N ILE A 25 8.46 -16.30 -3.16
CA ILE A 25 9.17 -15.07 -2.73
C ILE A 25 10.56 -15.04 -3.36
N LYS A 26 10.87 -13.97 -4.10
CA LYS A 26 12.13 -13.86 -4.87
C LYS A 26 13.21 -13.00 -4.21
N ASN A 27 12.85 -12.04 -3.37
CA ASN A 27 13.76 -11.10 -2.73
C ASN A 27 13.10 -10.40 -1.53
N ASN A 28 13.86 -9.61 -0.78
CA ASN A 28 13.36 -8.92 0.41
C ASN A 28 12.16 -8.00 0.12
N VAL A 29 12.16 -7.26 -0.98
CA VAL A 29 11.01 -6.39 -1.33
C VAL A 29 9.77 -7.23 -1.62
N ASP A 30 9.94 -8.39 -2.25
CA ASP A 30 8.89 -9.36 -2.48
C ASP A 30 8.29 -9.86 -1.15
N ALA A 31 9.17 -10.28 -0.23
CA ALA A 31 8.80 -10.76 1.11
C ALA A 31 8.06 -9.69 1.93
N VAL A 32 8.59 -8.47 1.96
CA VAL A 32 7.97 -7.33 2.67
C VAL A 32 6.63 -6.98 2.03
N SER A 33 6.55 -6.94 0.69
CA SER A 33 5.27 -6.66 0.01
C SER A 33 4.20 -7.71 0.32
N HIS A 34 4.59 -8.99 0.38
CA HIS A 34 3.68 -10.05 0.79
C HIS A 34 3.26 -9.90 2.26
N GLY A 35 4.24 -9.68 3.16
CA GLY A 35 4.00 -9.47 4.58
C GLY A 35 3.08 -8.28 4.85
N THR A 36 3.20 -7.20 4.08
CA THR A 36 2.31 -6.04 4.16
C THR A 36 0.86 -6.43 3.84
N CYS A 37 0.64 -7.19 2.76
CA CYS A 37 -0.70 -7.67 2.40
C CYS A 37 -1.28 -8.60 3.48
N ALA A 38 -0.48 -9.56 3.96
CA ALA A 38 -0.91 -10.50 4.98
C ALA A 38 -1.29 -9.77 6.29
N MET A 39 -0.42 -8.88 6.75
CA MET A 39 -0.65 -8.09 7.95
C MET A 39 -1.89 -7.20 7.82
N ALA A 40 -2.11 -6.58 6.66
CA ALA A 40 -3.30 -5.77 6.41
C ALA A 40 -4.58 -6.58 6.50
N VAL A 41 -4.58 -7.81 6.00
CA VAL A 41 -5.73 -8.74 6.13
C VAL A 41 -5.93 -9.15 7.58
N ASP A 42 -4.86 -9.54 8.28
CA ASP A 42 -4.93 -10.09 9.64
C ASP A 42 -5.40 -9.07 10.67
N VAL A 43 -4.97 -7.80 10.52
CA VAL A 43 -5.38 -6.71 11.43
C VAL A 43 -6.69 -6.03 11.01
N GLY A 44 -7.33 -6.48 9.93
CA GLY A 44 -8.53 -5.82 9.38
C GLY A 44 -8.26 -4.36 8.99
N ALA A 45 -7.11 -4.09 8.38
CA ALA A 45 -6.72 -2.74 8.03
C ALA A 45 -7.68 -2.12 7.02
N LYS A 46 -7.96 -0.82 7.21
CA LYS A 46 -8.83 -0.05 6.33
C LYS A 46 -8.16 0.28 5.00
N CYS A 47 -6.84 0.49 5.03
CA CYS A 47 -6.02 0.67 3.83
C CYS A 47 -4.56 0.30 4.11
N ILE A 48 -3.80 0.15 3.03
CA ILE A 48 -2.34 0.05 3.03
C ILE A 48 -1.79 1.35 2.45
N VAL A 49 -0.81 1.98 3.10
CA VAL A 49 -0.04 3.10 2.51
C VAL A 49 1.35 2.61 2.15
N VAL A 50 1.75 2.80 0.89
CA VAL A 50 3.04 2.37 0.37
C VAL A 50 3.82 3.59 -0.10
N ASN A 51 4.84 3.98 0.68
CA ASN A 51 5.77 5.03 0.28
C ASN A 51 6.87 4.45 -0.61
N SER A 52 6.96 4.92 -1.86
CA SER A 52 7.87 4.36 -2.86
C SER A 52 8.38 5.39 -3.86
N LEU A 53 9.68 5.67 -3.81
CA LEU A 53 10.39 6.58 -4.73
C LEU A 53 9.99 6.40 -6.21
N SER A 54 10.07 5.17 -6.74
CA SER A 54 9.77 4.87 -8.15
C SER A 54 8.40 4.20 -8.36
N GLY A 55 7.62 4.06 -7.30
CA GLY A 55 6.39 3.26 -7.27
C GLY A 55 6.60 1.75 -7.39
N ARG A 56 7.85 1.25 -7.38
CA ARG A 56 8.13 -0.19 -7.52
C ARG A 56 7.46 -1.00 -6.42
N THR A 57 7.56 -0.54 -5.18
CA THR A 57 7.00 -1.23 -4.01
C THR A 57 5.49 -1.27 -4.07
N ALA A 58 4.82 -0.17 -4.39
CA ALA A 58 3.37 -0.12 -4.53
C ALA A 58 2.87 -1.12 -5.61
N ARG A 59 3.59 -1.25 -6.72
CA ARG A 59 3.28 -2.29 -7.74
C ARG A 59 3.51 -3.71 -7.24
N MET A 60 4.55 -3.92 -6.42
CA MET A 60 4.87 -5.22 -5.82
C MET A 60 3.84 -5.65 -4.76
N VAL A 61 3.22 -4.70 -4.06
CA VAL A 61 2.07 -4.94 -3.18
C VAL A 61 0.82 -5.22 -4.03
N SER A 62 0.51 -4.36 -5.00
CA SER A 62 -0.66 -4.49 -5.88
C SER A 62 -0.76 -5.83 -6.63
N ARG A 63 0.35 -6.42 -7.08
CA ARG A 63 0.33 -7.72 -7.80
C ARG A 63 -0.21 -8.88 -6.94
N PHE A 64 -0.16 -8.78 -5.62
CA PHE A 64 -0.73 -9.81 -4.72
C PHE A 64 -2.26 -9.75 -4.67
N ARG A 65 -2.88 -8.72 -5.24
CA ARG A 65 -4.35 -8.55 -5.27
C ARG A 65 -4.96 -8.66 -3.87
N CYS A 66 -4.31 -8.00 -2.91
CA CYS A 66 -4.79 -7.88 -1.54
C CYS A 66 -6.23 -7.33 -1.55
N PRO A 67 -7.15 -7.86 -0.72
CA PRO A 67 -8.51 -7.32 -0.61
C PRO A 67 -8.59 -5.92 0.03
N VAL A 68 -7.45 -5.34 0.43
CA VAL A 68 -7.35 -4.04 1.10
C VAL A 68 -6.85 -2.99 0.11
N ASP A 69 -7.52 -1.83 0.08
CA ASP A 69 -7.16 -0.70 -0.78
C ASP A 69 -5.74 -0.19 -0.51
N ILE A 70 -5.04 0.24 -1.55
CA ILE A 70 -3.64 0.68 -1.48
C ILE A 70 -3.53 2.16 -1.85
N ILE A 71 -2.89 2.95 -1.01
CA ILE A 71 -2.40 4.29 -1.35
C ILE A 71 -0.94 4.18 -1.76
N GLY A 72 -0.62 4.56 -3.00
CA GLY A 72 0.74 4.57 -3.51
C GLY A 72 1.34 5.98 -3.46
N MET A 73 2.19 6.26 -2.48
CA MET A 73 2.85 7.56 -2.30
C MET A 73 4.19 7.60 -3.03
N THR A 74 4.44 8.67 -3.77
CA THR A 74 5.69 8.87 -4.51
C THR A 74 5.92 10.35 -4.79
N HIS A 75 7.16 10.81 -4.80
CA HIS A 75 7.51 12.16 -5.23
C HIS A 75 7.97 12.22 -6.69
N SER A 76 7.86 11.11 -7.44
CA SER A 76 8.16 11.06 -8.87
C SER A 76 6.86 11.12 -9.67
N GLU A 77 6.66 12.16 -10.48
CA GLU A 77 5.51 12.23 -11.39
C GLU A 77 5.42 11.00 -12.31
N LYS A 78 6.58 10.49 -12.76
CA LYS A 78 6.63 9.27 -13.57
C LYS A 78 6.16 8.05 -12.78
N GLY A 79 6.54 7.94 -11.51
CA GLY A 79 6.02 6.92 -10.59
C GLY A 79 4.51 7.05 -10.42
N TRP A 80 4.04 8.26 -10.11
CA TRP A 80 2.64 8.60 -9.88
C TRP A 80 1.74 8.24 -11.07
N ARG A 81 2.14 8.63 -12.29
CA ARG A 81 1.42 8.25 -13.53
C ARG A 81 1.37 6.74 -13.75
N LYS A 82 2.45 6.01 -13.47
CA LYS A 82 2.46 4.53 -13.60
C LYS A 82 1.55 3.84 -12.60
N LEU A 83 1.41 4.40 -11.40
CA LEU A 83 0.60 3.81 -10.35
C LEU A 83 -0.91 3.89 -10.65
N ASN A 84 -1.36 4.85 -11.46
CA ASN A 84 -2.74 4.91 -11.96
C ASN A 84 -3.16 3.65 -12.75
N LEU A 85 -2.20 2.86 -13.26
CA LEU A 85 -2.46 1.61 -13.99
C LEU A 85 -2.32 0.36 -13.10
N SER A 86 -2.07 0.55 -11.80
CA SER A 86 -1.85 -0.54 -10.85
C SER A 86 -3.15 -0.86 -10.13
N TRP A 87 -3.53 -2.14 -10.13
CA TRP A 87 -4.79 -2.60 -9.53
C TRP A 87 -4.87 -2.24 -8.03
N GLY A 88 -6.00 -1.69 -7.60
CA GLY A 88 -6.26 -1.34 -6.21
C GLY A 88 -5.38 -0.20 -5.67
N VAL A 89 -4.65 0.53 -6.51
CA VAL A 89 -3.76 1.62 -6.08
C VAL A 89 -4.37 2.99 -6.39
N THR A 90 -4.57 3.79 -5.34
CA THR A 90 -4.82 5.24 -5.42
C THR A 90 -3.49 5.98 -5.30
N PRO A 91 -2.99 6.62 -6.37
CA PRO A 91 -1.68 7.24 -6.37
C PRO A 91 -1.70 8.67 -5.81
N VAL A 92 -0.79 8.97 -4.88
CA VAL A 92 -0.64 10.30 -4.28
C VAL A 92 0.76 10.82 -4.56
N LEU A 93 0.84 12.05 -5.09
CA LEU A 93 2.13 12.73 -5.30
C LEU A 93 2.53 13.42 -3.99
N CYS A 94 3.66 13.03 -3.43
CA CYS A 94 4.13 13.51 -2.14
C CYS A 94 5.43 14.31 -2.26
N LYS A 95 5.85 14.93 -1.15
CA LYS A 95 7.16 15.58 -1.04
C LYS A 95 8.26 14.57 -0.72
N LYS A 96 9.51 15.03 -0.71
CA LYS A 96 10.62 14.30 -0.07
C LYS A 96 10.54 14.47 1.44
N TYR A 97 11.05 13.50 2.18
CA TYR A 97 11.07 13.49 3.63
C TYR A 97 12.51 13.39 4.13
N ASP A 98 12.78 14.03 5.25
CA ASP A 98 14.10 14.03 5.89
C ASP A 98 14.22 12.97 7.00
N SER A 99 13.10 12.37 7.42
CA SER A 99 13.09 11.27 8.40
C SER A 99 11.94 10.29 8.14
N ILE A 100 12.12 9.05 8.62
CA ILE A 100 11.13 7.96 8.49
C ILE A 100 9.85 8.32 9.27
N GLU A 101 10.01 8.99 10.42
CA GLU A 101 8.89 9.46 11.24
C GLU A 101 8.07 10.50 10.49
N ALA A 102 8.72 11.47 9.82
CA ALA A 102 8.05 12.48 9.02
C ALA A 102 7.33 11.87 7.81
N MET A 103 7.93 10.85 7.18
CA MET A 103 7.31 10.06 6.12
C MET A 103 6.05 9.37 6.62
N PHE A 104 6.12 8.57 7.68
CA PHE A 104 4.96 7.83 8.19
C PHE A 104 3.86 8.74 8.77
N ALA A 105 4.22 9.88 9.36
CA ALA A 105 3.24 10.86 9.82
C ALA A 105 2.45 11.45 8.64
N ASP A 106 3.12 11.76 7.53
CA ASP A 106 2.46 12.25 6.32
C ASP A 106 1.67 11.13 5.62
N ASP A 107 2.19 9.90 5.60
CA ASP A 107 1.48 8.72 5.08
C ASP A 107 0.12 8.54 5.80
N LEU A 108 0.11 8.65 7.14
CA LEU A 108 -1.11 8.55 7.94
C LEU A 108 -2.07 9.72 7.67
N LYS A 109 -1.53 10.93 7.54
CA LYS A 109 -2.31 12.12 7.19
C LYS A 109 -3.01 11.94 5.84
N GLN A 110 -2.28 11.49 4.82
CA GLN A 110 -2.83 11.23 3.49
C GLN A 110 -3.86 10.10 3.52
N ALA A 111 -3.67 9.07 4.34
CA ALA A 111 -4.67 8.03 4.52
C ALA A 111 -6.01 8.58 5.05
N LYS A 112 -5.99 9.53 5.99
CA LYS A 112 -7.18 10.21 6.52
C LYS A 112 -7.85 11.13 5.48
N GLU A 113 -7.10 11.66 4.51
CA GLU A 113 -7.64 12.50 3.43
C GLU A 113 -8.29 11.66 2.32
N VAL A 114 -7.69 10.52 1.99
CA VAL A 114 -8.15 9.64 0.90
C VAL A 114 -9.30 8.72 1.35
N PHE A 115 -9.25 8.22 2.58
CA PHE A 115 -10.28 7.34 3.13
C PHE A 115 -10.93 7.98 4.36
N PRO A 116 -12.24 7.77 4.57
CA PRO A 116 -12.94 8.21 5.77
C PRO A 116 -12.59 7.31 6.96
N LEU A 117 -11.35 7.42 7.44
CA LEU A 117 -10.84 6.67 8.58
C LEU A 117 -11.50 7.15 9.88
N LYS A 118 -11.80 6.20 10.76
CA LYS A 118 -12.43 6.44 12.07
C LYS A 118 -11.48 6.03 13.19
N GLU A 119 -11.75 6.55 14.38
CA GLU A 119 -11.09 6.09 15.60
C GLU A 119 -11.22 4.55 15.71
N GLY A 120 -10.09 3.91 16.00
CA GLY A 120 -9.99 2.47 16.12
C GLY A 120 -9.67 1.72 14.82
N ASP A 121 -9.76 2.36 13.65
CA ASP A 121 -9.35 1.74 12.37
C ASP A 121 -7.85 1.47 12.35
N ASN A 122 -7.44 0.37 11.71
CA ASN A 122 -6.02 0.06 11.48
C ASN A 122 -5.58 0.50 10.08
N VAL A 123 -4.35 0.97 9.97
CA VAL A 123 -3.68 1.28 8.70
C VAL A 123 -2.32 0.56 8.69
N VAL A 124 -1.98 -0.09 7.57
CA VAL A 124 -0.64 -0.68 7.40
C VAL A 124 0.20 0.24 6.52
N LEU A 125 1.34 0.68 7.03
CA LEU A 125 2.30 1.52 6.33
C LEU A 125 3.50 0.68 5.93
N THR A 126 4.02 0.86 4.72
CA THR A 126 5.27 0.23 4.29
C THR A 126 6.12 1.18 3.46
N GLY A 127 7.42 1.08 3.63
CA GLY A 127 8.39 1.99 3.03
C GLY A 127 9.82 1.47 3.14
N GLY A 128 10.77 2.30 2.76
CA GLY A 128 12.20 1.97 2.78
C GLY A 128 13.05 3.18 3.16
N LEU A 129 14.36 3.04 2.94
CA LEU A 129 15.33 4.10 3.20
C LEU A 129 15.03 5.37 2.40
N LEU A 130 15.35 6.52 3.00
CA LEU A 130 15.16 7.86 2.42
C LEU A 130 16.38 8.39 1.67
N ASP A 131 17.42 7.57 1.51
CA ASP A 131 18.69 7.92 0.86
C ASP A 131 18.60 8.05 -0.68
N GLY A 132 17.40 7.97 -1.24
CA GLY A 132 17.16 8.04 -2.68
C GLY A 132 17.45 6.74 -3.43
N SER A 133 17.86 5.68 -2.75
CA SER A 133 18.00 4.36 -3.34
C SER A 133 16.62 3.74 -3.62
N SER A 134 16.46 3.12 -4.79
CA SER A 134 15.22 2.43 -5.12
C SER A 134 15.32 0.94 -4.79
N GLY A 135 14.23 0.33 -4.34
CA GLY A 135 14.19 -1.11 -4.07
C GLY A 135 14.70 -1.52 -2.68
N THR A 136 14.78 -0.57 -1.76
CA THR A 136 15.23 -0.76 -0.37
C THR A 136 14.08 -0.86 0.63
N THR A 137 12.85 -1.10 0.18
CA THR A 137 11.70 -1.31 1.06
C THR A 137 11.96 -2.49 1.99
N ASN A 138 11.99 -2.19 3.29
CA ASN A 138 12.35 -3.11 4.36
C ASN A 138 11.55 -2.91 5.66
N MET A 139 10.53 -2.04 5.64
CA MET A 139 9.74 -1.70 6.83
C MET A 139 8.25 -1.96 6.63
N ILE A 140 7.59 -2.41 7.69
CA ILE A 140 6.14 -2.51 7.83
C ILE A 140 5.78 -1.94 9.20
N LYS A 141 4.78 -1.06 9.26
CA LYS A 141 4.25 -0.50 10.50
C LYS A 141 2.73 -0.64 10.48
N VAL A 142 2.15 -1.13 11.58
CA VAL A 142 0.70 -1.06 11.80
C VAL A 142 0.44 0.14 12.70
N GLU A 143 -0.45 1.02 12.27
CA GLU A 143 -0.91 2.14 13.07
C GLU A 143 -2.40 2.03 13.31
N ARG A 144 -2.84 2.23 14.56
CA ARG A 144 -4.24 2.38 14.89
C ARG A 144 -4.59 3.87 14.95
N ILE A 145 -5.71 4.24 14.37
CA ILE A 145 -6.18 5.62 14.39
C ILE A 145 -6.69 5.95 15.79
N ASP A 146 -5.99 6.85 16.48
CA ASP A 146 -6.44 7.45 17.73
C ASP A 146 -7.36 8.66 17.45
N GLY A 147 -8.26 8.93 18.41
CA GLY A 147 -9.22 10.05 18.39
C GLY A 147 -8.63 11.41 18.71
#